data_AF-A0A951TBV1-F1
#
_entry.id   AF-A0A951TBV1-F1
#
_cell.length_a   1.000
_cell.length_b   1.000
_cell.length_c   1.000
_cell.angle_alpha   90.00
_cell.angle_beta   90.00
_cell.angle_gamma   90.00
#
_symmetry.space_group_name_H-M   'P 1'
#
loop_
_entity.id
_entity.type
_entity.pdbx_description
1 polymer ?
#
loop_
_entity_poly.entity_id
_entity_poly.type
_entity_poly.pdbx_seq_one_letter_code
_entity_poly.pdbx_strand_id
1 'polypeptide(L)'
;MNTRLRIISAIGEAIIPLMGMLFFNWGIYFILLFYFLDLLTSQVFLYLKVKKIIQFQGIKYPYNSSYGRILVNNTITVSVILIAHLAVFFIEPGIDFYTQFIDFLAYEEAGMPIPQGYILLPIVILGNWQQYKMLFIRTGRYQVLSWKNIILENRKLLWIALGGGVTAVLISYFIPIPYYIYILAIIGVKFWFDWKKGDY
;
A
#
# COMPACT_ATOMS: atom_id res chain seq x y z
N MET A 1 -15.22 14.40 5.62
CA MET A 1 -14.83 13.43 6.67
C MET A 1 -14.25 14.22 7.84
N ASN A 2 -14.58 13.87 9.09
CA ASN A 2 -13.99 14.55 10.26
C ASN A 2 -12.47 14.34 10.24
N THR A 3 -11.68 15.43 10.23
CA THR A 3 -10.21 15.43 10.12
C THR A 3 -9.56 14.45 11.09
N ARG A 4 -10.16 14.26 12.27
CA ARG A 4 -9.71 13.33 13.31
C ARG A 4 -9.67 11.88 12.84
N LEU A 5 -10.70 11.39 12.14
CA LEU A 5 -10.73 10.00 11.67
C LEU A 5 -9.67 9.71 10.61
N ARG A 6 -9.29 10.73 9.82
CA ARG A 6 -8.22 10.62 8.81
C ARG A 6 -6.88 10.41 9.47
N ILE A 7 -6.58 11.26 10.44
CA ILE A 7 -5.32 11.23 11.19
C ILE A 7 -5.19 9.90 11.93
N ILE A 8 -6.25 9.43 12.57
CA ILE A 8 -6.24 8.11 13.25
C ILE A 8 -5.92 6.98 12.27
N SER A 9 -6.54 6.99 11.08
CA SER A 9 -6.25 5.97 10.05
C SER A 9 -4.80 6.05 9.56
N ALA A 10 -4.31 7.25 9.24
CA ALA A 10 -2.94 7.45 8.76
C ALA A 10 -1.88 7.07 9.82
N ILE A 11 -2.13 7.40 11.09
CA ILE A 11 -1.28 6.97 12.21
C ILE A 11 -1.30 5.45 12.34
N GLY A 12 -2.49 4.83 12.29
CA GLY A 12 -2.62 3.38 12.41
C GLY A 12 -1.91 2.61 11.29
N GLU A 13 -1.82 3.18 10.09
CA GLU A 13 -1.07 2.56 8.98
C GLU A 13 0.45 2.79 9.06
N ALA A 14 0.89 3.92 9.61
CA ALA A 14 2.31 4.22 9.77
C ALA A 14 2.92 3.53 11.00
N ILE A 15 2.13 3.25 12.04
CA ILE A 15 2.64 2.71 13.30
C ILE A 15 3.21 1.31 13.15
N ILE A 16 2.63 0.44 12.29
CA ILE A 16 3.10 -0.94 12.13
C ILE A 16 4.52 -0.96 11.55
N PRO A 17 4.82 -0.32 10.40
CA PRO A 17 6.20 -0.22 9.89
C PRO A 17 7.18 0.45 10.86
N LEU A 18 6.74 1.49 11.58
CA LEU A 18 7.58 2.17 12.58
C LEU A 18 7.91 1.25 13.75
N MET A 19 6.93 0.51 14.26
CA MET A 19 7.15 -0.48 15.32
C MET A 19 8.04 -1.62 14.83
N GLY A 20 7.81 -2.10 13.61
CA GLY A 20 8.67 -3.05 12.91
C GLY A 20 10.14 -2.64 12.94
N MET A 21 10.43 -1.41 12.51
CA MET A 21 11.79 -0.87 12.53
C MET A 21 12.35 -0.75 13.95
N LEU A 22 11.61 -0.13 14.88
CA LEU A 22 12.14 0.29 16.18
C LEU A 22 12.26 -0.84 17.21
N PHE A 23 11.34 -1.81 17.19
CA PHE A 23 11.26 -2.87 18.20
C PHE A 23 11.66 -4.23 17.66
N PHE A 24 11.45 -4.47 16.35
CA PHE A 24 11.63 -5.79 15.73
C PHE A 24 12.78 -5.82 14.71
N ASN A 25 13.54 -4.73 14.59
CA ASN A 25 14.68 -4.58 13.66
C ASN A 25 14.33 -4.97 12.22
N TRP A 26 13.11 -4.66 11.78
CA TRP A 26 12.70 -4.96 10.41
C TRP A 26 13.60 -4.24 9.40
N GLY A 27 14.17 -5.01 8.49
CA GLY A 27 14.92 -4.48 7.35
C GLY A 27 14.03 -3.73 6.36
N ILE A 28 14.65 -3.03 5.41
CA ILE A 28 13.93 -2.24 4.40
C ILE A 28 13.01 -3.12 3.53
N TYR A 29 13.48 -4.29 3.13
CA TYR A 29 12.68 -5.20 2.31
C TYR A 29 11.48 -5.74 3.07
N PHE A 30 11.64 -6.00 4.36
CA PHE A 30 10.59 -6.46 5.26
C PHE A 30 9.41 -5.47 5.31
N ILE A 31 9.72 -4.19 5.48
CA ILE A 31 8.73 -3.10 5.47
C ILE A 31 8.09 -2.94 4.08
N LEU A 32 8.86 -3.13 3.02
CA LEU A 32 8.33 -3.10 1.66
C LEU A 32 7.38 -4.26 1.37
N LEU A 33 7.65 -5.46 1.88
CA LEU A 33 6.73 -6.60 1.77
C LEU A 33 5.39 -6.30 2.46
N PHE A 34 5.43 -5.70 3.65
CA PHE A 34 4.22 -5.20 4.31
C PHE A 34 3.45 -4.21 3.43
N TYR A 35 4.15 -3.23 2.83
CA TYR A 35 3.53 -2.28 1.91
C TYR A 35 3.04 -2.90 0.60
N PHE A 36 3.68 -3.96 0.09
CA PHE A 36 3.19 -4.69 -1.08
C PHE A 36 1.89 -5.42 -0.75
N LEU A 37 1.79 -6.05 0.41
CA LEU A 37 0.56 -6.68 0.86
C LEU A 37 -0.57 -5.66 1.00
N ASP A 38 -0.29 -4.51 1.60
CA ASP A 38 -1.26 -3.42 1.72
C ASP A 38 -1.66 -2.87 0.36
N LEU A 39 -0.69 -2.65 -0.54
CA LEU A 39 -0.94 -2.20 -1.91
C LEU A 39 -1.83 -3.18 -2.68
N LEU A 40 -1.52 -4.47 -2.66
CA LEU A 40 -2.29 -5.52 -3.32
C LEU A 40 -3.70 -5.62 -2.74
N THR A 41 -3.82 -5.58 -1.41
CA THR A 41 -5.11 -5.57 -0.71
C THR A 41 -5.94 -4.36 -1.14
N SER A 42 -5.33 -3.16 -1.19
CA SER A 42 -6.01 -1.94 -1.61
C SER A 42 -6.54 -2.03 -3.06
N GLN A 43 -5.85 -2.73 -3.96
CA GLN A 43 -6.33 -2.97 -5.34
C GLN A 43 -7.56 -3.89 -5.36
N VAL A 44 -7.59 -4.93 -4.51
CA VAL A 44 -8.79 -5.76 -4.34
C VAL A 44 -9.97 -4.92 -3.85
N PHE A 45 -9.75 -4.07 -2.84
CA PHE A 45 -10.81 -3.19 -2.32
C PHE A 45 -11.22 -2.08 -3.30
N LEU A 46 -10.33 -1.63 -4.18
CA LEU A 46 -10.68 -0.74 -5.30
C LEU A 46 -11.72 -1.41 -6.19
N TYR A 47 -11.51 -2.68 -6.56
CA TYR A 47 -12.47 -3.44 -7.35
C TYR A 47 -13.82 -3.58 -6.64
N LEU A 48 -13.82 -3.88 -5.34
CA LEU A 48 -15.05 -3.96 -4.54
C LEU A 48 -15.81 -2.62 -4.51
N LYS A 49 -15.10 -1.50 -4.33
CA LYS A 49 -15.70 -0.14 -4.36
C LYS A 49 -16.32 0.16 -5.72
N VAL A 50 -15.59 -0.09 -6.81
CA VAL A 50 -16.08 0.11 -8.18
C VAL A 50 -17.33 -0.73 -8.45
N LYS A 51 -17.30 -2.02 -8.13
CA LYS A 51 -18.45 -2.93 -8.27
C LYS A 51 -19.67 -2.41 -7.52
N LYS A 52 -19.49 -1.94 -6.28
CA LYS A 52 -20.59 -1.41 -5.45
C LYS A 52 -21.22 -0.14 -6.04
N ILE A 53 -20.41 0.77 -6.59
CA ILE A 53 -20.89 2.01 -7.23
C ILE A 53 -21.74 1.67 -8.45
N ILE A 54 -21.22 0.84 -9.34
CA ILE A 54 -21.92 0.45 -10.57
C ILE A 54 -23.25 -0.22 -10.25
N GLN A 55 -23.24 -1.14 -9.27
CA GLN A 55 -24.44 -1.85 -8.83
C GLN A 55 -25.49 -0.88 -8.26
N PHE A 56 -25.08 0.08 -7.43
CA PHE A 56 -26.01 1.00 -6.79
C PHE A 56 -26.55 2.06 -7.75
N GLN A 57 -25.69 2.63 -8.59
CA GLN A 57 -26.05 3.70 -9.54
C GLN A 57 -26.71 3.17 -10.82
N GLY A 58 -26.87 1.84 -10.97
CA GLY A 58 -27.51 1.23 -12.14
C GLY A 58 -26.78 1.49 -13.46
N ILE A 59 -25.47 1.72 -13.40
CA ILE A 59 -24.67 2.11 -14.57
C ILE A 59 -24.54 0.91 -15.51
N LYS A 60 -24.92 1.09 -16.80
CA LYS A 60 -24.53 0.16 -17.86
C LYS A 60 -23.00 0.18 -18.00
N TYR A 61 -22.36 -0.83 -17.43
CA TYR A 61 -20.91 -0.86 -17.31
C TYR A 61 -20.26 -1.13 -18.68
N PRO A 62 -19.47 -0.20 -19.24
CA PRO A 62 -18.79 -0.43 -20.51
C PRO A 62 -17.62 -1.39 -20.28
N TYR A 63 -17.89 -2.69 -20.36
CA TYR A 63 -16.97 -3.76 -19.96
C TYR A 63 -15.56 -3.57 -20.51
N ASN A 64 -15.43 -3.28 -21.82
CA ASN A 64 -14.14 -3.09 -22.48
C ASN A 64 -13.37 -1.86 -21.95
N SER A 65 -14.03 -0.71 -21.82
CA SER A 65 -13.36 0.51 -21.33
C SER A 65 -12.99 0.42 -19.86
N SER A 66 -13.79 -0.28 -19.05
CA SER A 66 -13.57 -0.33 -17.62
C SER A 66 -12.56 -1.40 -17.23
N TYR A 67 -12.59 -2.57 -17.89
CA TYR A 67 -11.59 -3.61 -17.70
C TYR A 67 -10.20 -3.13 -18.14
N GLY A 68 -10.11 -2.42 -19.26
CA GLY A 68 -8.85 -1.80 -19.70
C GLY A 68 -8.31 -0.78 -18.69
N ARG A 69 -9.17 -0.02 -18.01
CA ARG A 69 -8.74 0.94 -16.98
C ARG A 69 -8.20 0.27 -15.72
N ILE A 70 -8.82 -0.84 -15.30
CA ILE A 70 -8.35 -1.65 -14.16
C ILE A 70 -7.04 -2.34 -14.53
N LEU A 71 -6.94 -2.91 -15.73
CA LEU A 71 -5.73 -3.54 -16.23
C LEU A 71 -4.53 -2.59 -16.18
N VAL A 72 -4.70 -1.34 -16.64
CA VAL A 72 -3.64 -0.32 -16.55
C VAL A 72 -3.19 -0.10 -15.10
N ASN A 73 -4.12 -0.02 -14.13
CA ASN A 73 -3.73 0.14 -12.73
C ASN A 73 -2.98 -1.09 -12.21
N ASN A 74 -3.39 -2.30 -12.60
CA ASN A 74 -2.68 -3.52 -12.23
C ASN A 74 -1.28 -3.56 -12.82
N THR A 75 -1.12 -3.15 -14.09
CA THR A 75 0.20 -3.04 -14.73
C THR A 75 1.10 -2.08 -13.99
N ILE A 76 0.62 -0.88 -13.65
CA ILE A 76 1.42 0.09 -12.88
C ILE A 76 1.73 -0.46 -11.48
N THR A 77 0.79 -1.17 -10.84
CA THR A 77 1.03 -1.82 -9.54
C THR A 77 2.18 -2.82 -9.61
N VAL A 78 2.21 -3.67 -10.65
CA VAL A 78 3.32 -4.58 -10.90
C VAL A 78 4.62 -3.81 -11.14
N SER A 79 4.59 -2.74 -11.93
CA SER A 79 5.77 -1.88 -12.13
C SER A 79 6.27 -1.25 -10.83
N VAL A 80 5.38 -0.84 -9.92
CA VAL A 80 5.73 -0.32 -8.58
C VAL A 80 6.45 -1.40 -7.76
N ILE A 81 5.93 -2.63 -7.76
CA ILE A 81 6.56 -3.75 -7.05
C ILE A 81 7.95 -4.04 -7.65
N LEU A 82 8.07 -4.10 -8.98
CA LEU A 82 9.34 -4.37 -9.65
C LEU A 82 10.39 -3.28 -9.39
N ILE A 83 10.01 -2.00 -9.50
CA ILE A 83 10.96 -0.91 -9.24
C ILE A 83 11.39 -0.88 -7.77
N ALA A 84 10.50 -1.25 -6.84
CA ALA A 84 10.83 -1.31 -5.43
C ALA A 84 11.81 -2.46 -5.12
N HIS A 85 11.66 -3.63 -5.76
CA HIS A 85 12.67 -4.70 -5.69
C HIS A 85 14.02 -4.22 -6.23
N LEU A 86 14.01 -3.52 -7.37
CA LEU A 86 15.23 -2.95 -7.93
C LEU A 86 15.87 -1.92 -7.00
N ALA A 87 15.07 -1.04 -6.36
CA ALA A 87 15.56 -0.07 -5.40
C ALA A 87 16.27 -0.75 -4.23
N VAL A 88 15.66 -1.79 -3.66
CA VAL A 88 16.25 -2.55 -2.55
C VAL A 88 17.54 -3.25 -2.96
N PHE A 89 17.60 -3.81 -4.18
CA PHE A 89 18.83 -4.43 -4.69
C PHE A 89 20.03 -3.47 -4.69
N PHE A 90 19.80 -2.18 -4.96
CA PHE A 90 20.85 -1.16 -4.87
C PHE A 90 21.10 -0.64 -3.45
N ILE A 91 20.07 -0.60 -2.60
CA ILE A 91 20.20 -0.12 -1.21
C ILE A 91 20.92 -1.15 -0.32
N GLU A 92 20.66 -2.43 -0.53
CA GLU A 92 21.18 -3.54 0.26
C GLU A 92 21.87 -4.57 -0.67
N PRO A 93 23.14 -4.32 -1.05
CA PRO A 93 23.88 -5.21 -1.92
C PRO A 93 23.98 -6.62 -1.32
N GLY A 94 23.64 -7.64 -2.12
CA GLY A 94 23.67 -9.04 -1.68
C GLY A 94 22.40 -9.53 -1.00
N ILE A 95 21.31 -8.75 -1.05
CA ILE A 95 20.01 -9.20 -0.53
C ILE A 95 19.54 -10.50 -1.20
N ASP A 96 19.16 -11.47 -0.37
CA ASP A 96 18.42 -12.65 -0.79
C ASP A 96 16.92 -12.41 -0.59
N PHE A 97 16.25 -12.01 -1.67
CA PHE A 97 14.82 -11.73 -1.65
C PHE A 97 13.97 -12.94 -1.28
N TYR A 98 14.39 -14.15 -1.66
CA TYR A 98 13.61 -15.34 -1.38
C TYR A 98 13.66 -15.64 0.11
N THR A 99 14.86 -15.67 0.69
CA THR A 99 15.05 -15.91 2.13
C THR A 99 14.30 -14.85 2.94
N GLN A 100 14.45 -13.57 2.60
CA GLN A 100 13.75 -12.49 3.30
C GLN A 100 12.23 -12.56 3.17
N PHE A 101 11.70 -13.04 2.04
CA PHE A 101 10.26 -13.25 1.87
C PHE A 101 9.73 -14.39 2.73
N ILE A 102 10.49 -15.50 2.83
CA ILE A 102 10.14 -16.60 3.71
C ILE A 102 10.22 -16.16 5.17
N ASP A 103 11.28 -15.45 5.55
CA ASP A 103 11.42 -14.86 6.88
C ASP A 103 10.25 -13.90 7.17
N PHE A 104 9.76 -13.17 6.16
CA PHE A 104 8.59 -12.32 6.32
C PHE A 104 7.33 -13.06 6.76
N LEU A 105 7.14 -14.28 6.28
CA LEU A 105 5.98 -15.08 6.65
C LEU A 105 6.23 -15.91 7.92
N ALA A 106 7.43 -16.46 8.04
CA ALA A 106 7.76 -17.52 8.98
C ALA A 106 8.47 -17.05 10.25
N TYR A 107 9.01 -15.83 10.27
CA TYR A 107 9.78 -15.36 11.42
C TYR A 107 8.92 -15.22 12.67
N GLU A 108 9.41 -15.82 13.74
CA GLU A 108 8.83 -15.81 15.07
C GLU A 108 9.55 -14.75 15.90
N GLU A 109 8.80 -13.77 16.39
CA GLU A 109 9.35 -12.72 17.23
C GLU A 109 9.67 -13.27 18.62
N ALA A 110 10.73 -12.74 19.25
CA ALA A 110 11.10 -13.14 20.60
C ALA A 110 9.94 -12.88 21.58
N GLY A 111 9.39 -13.95 22.17
CA GLY A 111 8.25 -13.88 23.09
C GLY A 111 6.87 -14.12 22.44
N MET A 112 6.81 -14.34 21.13
CA MET A 112 5.59 -14.72 20.42
C MET A 112 5.84 -15.96 19.55
N PRO A 113 5.40 -17.17 19.97
CA PRO A 113 5.61 -18.42 19.24
C PRO A 113 4.62 -18.58 18.07
N ILE A 114 4.34 -17.48 17.37
CA ILE A 114 3.45 -17.43 16.21
C ILE A 114 4.20 -16.71 15.12
N PRO A 115 4.34 -17.31 13.92
CA PRO A 115 4.98 -16.64 12.81
C PRO A 115 4.24 -15.36 12.47
N GLN A 116 4.98 -14.25 12.34
CA GLN A 116 4.38 -12.92 12.20
C GLN A 116 3.46 -12.80 10.98
N GLY A 117 3.69 -13.58 9.92
CA GLY A 117 2.81 -13.61 8.75
C GLY A 117 1.35 -13.94 9.10
N TYR A 118 1.11 -14.81 10.09
CA TYR A 118 -0.24 -15.14 10.56
C TYR A 118 -0.95 -13.96 11.22
N ILE A 119 -0.20 -12.97 11.69
CA ILE A 119 -0.74 -11.78 12.37
C ILE A 119 -0.84 -10.63 11.37
N LEU A 120 0.23 -10.39 10.61
CA LEU A 120 0.32 -9.29 9.65
C LEU A 120 -0.69 -9.43 8.51
N LEU A 121 -0.84 -10.62 7.93
CA LEU A 121 -1.76 -10.82 6.80
C LEU A 121 -3.22 -10.49 7.16
N PRO A 122 -3.80 -11.04 8.25
CA PRO A 122 -5.13 -10.63 8.68
C PRO A 122 -5.22 -9.16 9.03
N ILE A 123 -4.23 -8.57 9.71
CA ILE A 123 -4.28 -7.15 10.11
C ILE A 123 -4.38 -6.25 8.88
N VAL A 124 -3.58 -6.49 7.83
CA VAL A 124 -3.61 -5.68 6.61
C VAL A 124 -4.96 -5.80 5.90
N ILE A 125 -5.50 -7.01 5.80
CA ILE A 125 -6.81 -7.26 5.20
C ILE A 125 -7.92 -6.60 6.02
N LEU A 126 -7.88 -6.76 7.34
CA LEU A 126 -8.85 -6.16 8.27
C LEU A 126 -8.79 -4.64 8.25
N GLY A 127 -7.61 -4.03 8.17
CA GLY A 127 -7.46 -2.59 8.05
C GLY A 127 -8.15 -2.04 6.81
N ASN A 128 -7.87 -2.64 5.65
CA ASN A 128 -8.54 -2.27 4.40
C ASN A 128 -10.05 -2.55 4.42
N TRP A 129 -10.48 -3.66 5.05
CA TRP A 129 -11.89 -3.99 5.23
C TRP A 129 -12.61 -2.97 6.12
N GLN A 130 -12.01 -2.58 7.23
CA GLN A 130 -12.54 -1.57 8.13
C GLN A 130 -12.67 -0.23 7.40
N GLN A 131 -11.65 0.20 6.66
CA GLN A 131 -11.74 1.41 5.83
C GLN A 131 -12.87 1.32 4.81
N TYR A 132 -13.01 0.19 4.11
CA TYR A 132 -14.11 -0.02 3.17
C TYR A 132 -15.48 0.08 3.84
N LYS A 133 -15.69 -0.59 4.98
CA LYS A 133 -16.97 -0.57 5.70
C LYS A 133 -17.27 0.81 6.30
N MET A 134 -16.31 1.41 6.99
CA MET A 134 -16.49 2.64 7.74
C MET A 134 -16.48 3.89 6.86
N LEU A 135 -15.54 3.99 5.93
CA LEU A 135 -15.32 5.21 5.15
C LEU A 135 -16.09 5.22 3.84
N PHE A 136 -16.48 4.07 3.31
CA PHE A 136 -17.14 3.97 2.01
C PHE A 136 -18.60 3.48 2.09
N ILE A 137 -18.86 2.39 2.81
CA ILE A 137 -20.23 1.85 2.92
C ILE A 137 -21.08 2.66 3.89
N ARG A 138 -20.63 2.87 5.13
CA ARG A 138 -21.43 3.53 6.18
C ARG A 138 -21.73 5.00 5.86
N THR A 139 -20.83 5.67 5.16
CA THR A 139 -20.95 7.07 4.72
C THR A 139 -21.73 7.23 3.43
N GLY A 140 -22.18 6.14 2.78
CA GLY A 140 -22.93 6.22 1.54
C GLY A 140 -22.11 6.76 0.35
N ARG A 141 -20.78 6.74 0.41
CA ARG A 141 -19.92 7.32 -0.65
C ARG A 141 -20.15 6.70 -2.02
N TYR A 142 -20.56 5.43 -2.07
CA TYR A 142 -20.90 4.74 -3.32
C TYR A 142 -22.06 5.38 -4.10
N GLN A 143 -22.85 6.25 -3.47
CA GLN A 143 -23.99 6.93 -4.10
C GLN A 143 -23.53 8.13 -4.94
N VAL A 144 -22.48 8.83 -4.48
CA VAL A 144 -22.03 10.11 -5.07
C VAL A 144 -20.72 10.00 -5.84
N LEU A 145 -19.86 9.02 -5.50
CA LEU A 145 -18.58 8.88 -6.15
C LEU A 145 -18.71 8.32 -7.56
N SER A 146 -17.88 8.84 -8.46
CA SER A 146 -17.71 8.31 -9.82
C SER A 146 -16.72 7.15 -9.80
N TRP A 147 -17.13 6.00 -10.33
CA TRP A 147 -16.25 4.84 -10.48
C TRP A 147 -15.00 5.17 -11.32
N LYS A 148 -15.12 6.07 -12.31
CA LYS A 148 -13.99 6.52 -13.14
C LYS A 148 -12.98 7.30 -12.30
N ASN A 149 -13.47 8.21 -11.46
CA ASN A 149 -12.63 9.08 -10.65
C ASN A 149 -11.84 8.26 -9.63
N ILE A 150 -12.48 7.30 -8.95
CA ILE A 150 -11.81 6.40 -8.00
C ILE A 150 -10.65 5.64 -8.65
N ILE A 151 -10.84 5.11 -9.87
CA ILE A 151 -9.76 4.41 -10.59
C ILE A 151 -8.63 5.38 -10.98
N LEU A 152 -8.96 6.58 -11.45
CA LEU A 152 -7.99 7.60 -11.87
C LEU A 152 -7.20 8.16 -10.68
N GLU A 153 -7.85 8.36 -9.54
CA GLU A 153 -7.22 8.77 -8.28
C GLU A 153 -6.24 7.70 -7.80
N ASN A 154 -6.65 6.43 -7.77
CA ASN A 154 -5.74 5.32 -7.49
C ASN A 154 -4.55 5.30 -8.46
N ARG A 155 -4.79 5.56 -9.75
CA ARG A 155 -3.71 5.64 -10.75
C ARG A 155 -2.71 6.76 -10.45
N LYS A 156 -3.18 7.94 -10.03
CA LYS A 156 -2.29 9.03 -9.63
C LYS A 156 -1.39 8.60 -8.48
N LEU A 157 -1.95 7.91 -7.47
CA LEU A 157 -1.17 7.40 -6.35
C LEU A 157 -0.12 6.38 -6.79
N LEU A 158 -0.50 5.46 -7.68
CA LEU A 158 0.44 4.48 -8.25
C LEU A 158 1.59 5.14 -9.03
N TRP A 159 1.32 6.19 -9.81
CA TRP A 159 2.37 6.92 -10.51
C TRP A 159 3.34 7.62 -9.56
N ILE A 160 2.83 8.17 -8.44
CA ILE A 160 3.71 8.80 -7.46
C ILE A 160 4.55 7.74 -6.74
N ALA A 161 3.97 6.60 -6.38
CA ALA A 161 4.73 5.48 -5.82
C ALA A 161 5.82 5.00 -6.79
N LEU A 162 5.51 4.91 -8.09
CA LEU A 162 6.46 4.53 -9.12
C LEU A 162 7.60 5.56 -9.24
N GLY A 163 7.26 6.85 -9.29
CA GLY A 163 8.25 7.93 -9.32
C GLY A 163 9.14 7.96 -8.06
N GLY A 164 8.56 7.68 -6.89
CA GLY A 164 9.30 7.49 -5.65
C GLY A 164 10.28 6.32 -5.72
N GLY A 165 9.87 5.19 -6.27
CA GLY A 165 10.73 4.02 -6.50
C GLY A 165 11.89 4.33 -7.46
N VAL A 166 11.62 5.00 -8.58
CA VAL A 166 12.68 5.45 -9.51
C VAL A 166 13.65 6.40 -8.82
N THR A 167 13.13 7.34 -8.03
CA THR A 167 13.96 8.28 -7.27
C THR A 167 14.85 7.54 -6.26
N ALA A 168 14.31 6.54 -5.57
CA ALA A 168 15.07 5.72 -4.62
C ALA A 168 16.22 4.96 -5.32
N VAL A 169 15.97 4.37 -6.50
CA VAL A 169 17.03 3.72 -7.31
C VAL A 169 18.12 4.71 -7.70
N LEU A 170 17.75 5.90 -8.17
CA LEU A 170 18.73 6.91 -8.59
C LEU A 170 19.57 7.37 -7.39
N ILE A 171 18.92 7.69 -6.28
CA ILE A 171 19.64 8.13 -5.07
C ILE A 171 20.57 7.02 -4.57
N SER A 172 20.11 5.77 -4.48
CA SER A 172 20.94 4.66 -3.97
C SER A 172 22.11 4.34 -4.89
N TYR A 173 21.95 4.52 -6.20
CA TYR A 173 23.04 4.35 -7.16
C TYR A 173 24.13 5.41 -7.02
N PHE A 174 23.77 6.69 -6.77
CA PHE A 174 24.74 7.79 -6.71
C PHE A 174 25.27 8.09 -5.30
N ILE A 175 24.47 7.82 -4.26
CA ILE A 175 24.76 8.22 -2.89
C ILE A 175 24.53 7.02 -1.95
N PRO A 176 25.57 6.53 -1.27
CA PRO A 176 25.40 5.50 -0.25
C PRO A 176 24.76 6.14 1.00
N ILE A 177 23.44 6.03 1.09
CA ILE A 177 22.66 6.52 2.22
C ILE A 177 22.23 5.32 3.07
N PRO A 178 22.26 5.41 4.41
CA PRO A 178 21.73 4.37 5.28
C PRO A 178 20.26 4.00 4.99
N TYR A 179 19.94 2.71 5.03
CA TYR A 179 18.62 2.18 4.66
C TYR A 179 17.46 2.79 5.47
N TYR A 180 17.69 3.17 6.74
CA TYR A 180 16.65 3.76 7.59
C TYR A 180 16.13 5.11 7.07
N ILE A 181 16.93 5.86 6.31
CA ILE A 181 16.48 7.12 5.69
C ILE A 181 15.45 6.83 4.60
N TYR A 182 15.65 5.78 3.81
CA TYR A 182 14.67 5.34 2.81
C TYR A 182 13.37 4.89 3.47
N ILE A 183 13.46 4.14 4.57
CA ILE A 183 12.28 3.70 5.30
C ILE A 183 11.49 4.92 5.84
N LEU A 184 12.16 5.87 6.50
CA LEU A 184 11.52 7.08 6.99
C LEU A 184 10.89 7.91 5.87
N ALA A 185 11.56 7.99 4.71
CA ALA A 185 11.01 8.65 3.53
C ALA A 185 9.74 7.95 3.02
N ILE A 186 9.74 6.61 2.92
CA ILE A 186 8.56 5.84 2.49
C ILE A 186 7.40 6.05 3.47
N ILE A 187 7.66 5.93 4.78
CA ILE A 187 6.64 6.13 5.83
C ILE A 187 6.09 7.55 5.79
N GLY A 188 6.96 8.56 5.71
CA GLY A 188 6.56 9.96 5.67
C GLY A 188 5.75 10.32 4.44
N VAL A 189 6.16 9.83 3.26
CA VAL A 189 5.43 10.02 2.01
C VAL A 189 4.07 9.33 2.06
N LYS A 190 4.00 8.07 2.53
CA LYS A 190 2.74 7.35 2.71
C LYS A 190 1.80 8.09 3.66
N PHE A 191 2.30 8.48 4.84
CA PHE A 191 1.52 9.23 5.84
C PHE A 191 0.96 10.54 5.27
N TRP A 192 1.78 11.29 4.54
CA TRP A 192 1.34 12.52 3.87
C TRP A 192 0.22 12.26 2.86
N PHE A 193 0.33 11.16 2.10
CA PHE A 193 -0.73 10.74 1.18
C PHE A 193 -2.02 10.41 1.89
N ASP A 194 -2.00 9.56 2.91
CA ASP A 194 -3.22 9.13 3.61
C ASP A 194 -3.90 10.28 4.35
N TRP A 195 -3.12 11.24 4.85
CA TRP A 195 -3.65 12.49 5.38
C TRP A 195 -4.40 13.31 4.33
N LYS A 196 -3.83 13.47 3.12
CA LYS A 196 -4.40 14.25 2.02
C LYS A 196 -5.55 13.55 1.29
N LYS A 197 -5.58 12.21 1.29
CA LYS A 197 -6.55 11.36 0.57
C LYS A 197 -7.99 11.55 1.02
N GLY A 198 -8.23 12.13 2.20
CA GLY A 198 -9.59 12.24 2.73
C GLY A 198 -10.52 13.23 2.02
N ASP A 199 -10.05 14.03 1.07
CA ASP A 199 -10.85 15.04 0.37
C ASP A 199 -11.69 14.49 -0.80
N TYR A 200 -11.67 13.17 -1.02
CA TYR A 200 -12.46 12.49 -2.04
C TYR A 200 -13.53 11.58 -1.43
#